data_AF-A0A4Q3I2I8-F1
#
_entry.id   AF-A0A4Q3I2I8-F1
#
_cell.length_a   1.000
_cell.length_b   1.000
_cell.length_c   1.000
_cell.angle_alpha   90.00
_cell.angle_beta   90.00
_cell.angle_gamma   90.00
#
_symmetry.space_group_name_H-M   'P 1'
#
loop_
_entity.id
_entity.type
_entity.pdbx_description
1 polymer ?
#
loop_
_entity_poly.entity_id
_entity_poly.type
_entity_poly.pdbx_seq_one_letter_code
_entity_poly.pdbx_strand_id
1 'polypeptide(L)'
;TKQEATVDLMRFAPDAPRGSMDFLFVRCMEYLQAAGYRTFNLGMAPLSGMAQREAAPVWDRIGSVIFEHGERFYNFKGLKAFKTKFHPHWEPRYLAVASVSPAIAMVDATLLIGGGLRGVVGK
;
A
#
# COMPACT_ATOMS: atom_id res chain seq x y z
N THR A 1 -18.68 10.04 -18.24
CA THR A 1 -17.22 9.99 -18.52
C THR A 1 -16.56 9.12 -17.47
N LYS A 2 -15.75 8.14 -17.86
CA LYS A 2 -15.06 7.26 -16.89
C LYS A 2 -13.88 8.01 -16.28
N GLN A 3 -13.86 8.17 -14.95
CA GLN A 3 -12.86 9.02 -14.28
C GLN A 3 -11.63 8.20 -13.86
N GLU A 4 -11.79 7.25 -12.94
CA GLU A 4 -10.68 6.49 -12.34
C GLU A 4 -10.89 4.98 -12.47
N ALA A 5 -9.80 4.25 -12.65
CA ALA A 5 -9.72 2.80 -12.46
C ALA A 5 -8.56 2.44 -11.54
N THR A 6 -8.65 1.29 -10.86
CA THR A 6 -7.62 0.79 -9.93
C THR A 6 -7.49 -0.72 -10.04
N VAL A 7 -6.50 -1.27 -9.36
CA VAL A 7 -6.31 -2.72 -9.16
C VAL A 7 -6.30 -3.01 -7.66
N ASP A 8 -6.77 -4.21 -7.29
CA ASP A 8 -6.77 -4.69 -5.91
C ASP A 8 -5.80 -5.87 -5.76
N LEU A 9 -6.19 -7.04 -6.26
CA LEU A 9 -5.36 -8.24 -6.20
C LEU A 9 -4.34 -8.29 -7.34
N MET A 10 -3.09 -8.56 -6.96
CA MET A 10 -2.00 -8.90 -7.87
C MET A 10 -1.35 -10.19 -7.39
N ARG A 11 -1.18 -11.17 -8.28
CA ARG A 11 -0.63 -12.49 -7.95
C ARG A 11 0.42 -12.89 -8.97
N PHE A 12 1.51 -13.46 -8.49
CA PHE A 12 2.56 -14.03 -9.34
C PHE A 12 2.26 -15.49 -9.61
N ALA A 13 2.36 -15.91 -10.86
CA ALA A 13 2.47 -17.33 -11.18
C ALA A 13 3.91 -17.80 -10.82
N PRO A 14 4.09 -19.05 -10.34
CA PRO A 14 5.41 -19.55 -9.95
C PRO A 14 6.46 -19.51 -11.07
N ASP A 15 6.00 -19.62 -12.30
CA ASP A 15 6.78 -19.65 -13.54
C ASP A 15 6.78 -18.30 -14.28
N ALA A 16 6.20 -17.25 -13.69
CA ALA A 16 6.14 -15.94 -14.32
C ALA A 16 7.55 -15.37 -14.56
N PRO A 17 7.91 -15.03 -15.81
CA PRO A 17 9.21 -14.46 -16.11
C PRO A 17 9.41 -13.08 -15.46
N ARG A 18 10.68 -12.68 -15.34
CA ARG A 18 11.02 -11.34 -14.84
C ARG A 18 10.40 -10.29 -15.76
N GLY A 19 9.75 -9.29 -15.15
CA GLY A 19 9.06 -8.22 -15.87
C GLY A 19 7.59 -8.49 -16.18
N SER A 20 7.04 -9.68 -15.90
CA SER A 20 5.62 -9.96 -16.12
C SER A 20 4.69 -8.96 -15.42
N MET A 21 5.05 -8.52 -14.21
CA MET A 21 4.24 -7.56 -13.46
C MET A 21 4.29 -6.15 -14.07
N ASP A 22 5.46 -5.73 -14.54
CA ASP A 22 5.61 -4.46 -15.25
C ASP A 22 4.75 -4.48 -16.54
N PHE A 23 4.87 -5.56 -17.33
CA PHE A 23 4.08 -5.75 -18.54
C PHE A 23 2.57 -5.76 -18.27
N LEU A 24 2.11 -6.51 -17.26
CA LEU A 24 0.69 -6.55 -16.92
C LEU A 24 0.14 -5.16 -16.63
N PHE A 25 0.87 -4.34 -15.86
CA PHE A 25 0.44 -2.99 -15.53
C PHE A 25 0.38 -2.09 -16.75
N VAL A 26 1.38 -2.13 -17.63
CA VAL A 26 1.36 -1.38 -18.90
C VAL A 26 0.13 -1.75 -19.71
N ARG A 27 -0.15 -3.05 -19.88
CA ARG A 27 -1.32 -3.52 -20.64
C ARG A 27 -2.64 -3.11 -20.00
N CYS A 28 -2.75 -3.11 -18.67
CA CYS A 28 -3.93 -2.61 -17.97
C CYS A 28 -4.13 -1.10 -18.22
N MET A 29 -3.07 -0.30 -18.13
CA MET A 29 -3.13 1.14 -18.39
C MET A 29 -3.54 1.43 -19.83
N GLU A 30 -2.93 0.79 -20.82
CA GLU A 30 -3.27 0.93 -22.25
C GLU A 30 -4.74 0.56 -22.51
N TYR A 31 -5.19 -0.57 -21.95
CA TYR A 31 -6.57 -1.01 -22.08
C TYR A 31 -7.57 -0.01 -21.49
N LEU A 32 -7.30 0.49 -20.28
CA LEU A 32 -8.17 1.43 -19.59
C LEU A 32 -8.16 2.82 -20.25
N GLN A 33 -7.01 3.25 -20.78
CA GLN A 33 -6.90 4.45 -21.59
C GLN A 33 -7.78 4.33 -22.85
N ALA A 34 -7.68 3.22 -23.59
CA ALA A 34 -8.52 2.96 -24.76
C ALA A 34 -10.02 2.89 -24.42
N ALA A 35 -10.36 2.41 -23.22
CA ALA A 35 -11.73 2.36 -22.71
C ALA A 35 -12.26 3.72 -22.18
N GLY A 36 -11.45 4.78 -22.24
CA GLY A 36 -11.82 6.16 -21.92
C GLY A 36 -11.66 6.57 -20.45
N TYR A 37 -10.87 5.85 -19.65
CA TYR A 37 -10.52 6.26 -18.28
C TYR A 37 -9.46 7.38 -18.28
N ARG A 38 -9.57 8.31 -17.34
CA ARG A 38 -8.64 9.45 -17.23
C ARG A 38 -7.48 9.18 -16.28
N THR A 39 -7.72 8.45 -15.20
CA THR A 39 -6.72 8.14 -14.18
C THR A 39 -6.65 6.65 -13.89
N PHE A 40 -5.43 6.17 -13.65
CA PHE A 40 -5.17 4.84 -13.15
C PHE A 40 -4.51 4.94 -11.77
N ASN A 41 -5.25 4.53 -10.74
CA ASN A 41 -4.80 4.53 -9.36
C ASN A 41 -3.95 3.27 -9.11
N LEU A 42 -2.65 3.47 -8.86
CA LEU A 42 -1.71 2.38 -8.55
C LEU A 42 -1.87 1.82 -7.13
N GLY A 43 -2.79 2.36 -6.33
CA GLY A 43 -2.93 2.08 -4.91
C GLY A 43 -1.85 2.76 -4.06
N MET A 44 -1.96 2.63 -2.74
CA MET A 44 -1.05 3.28 -1.80
C MET A 44 0.35 2.64 -1.77
N ALA A 45 1.39 3.45 -1.54
CA ALA A 45 2.71 2.98 -1.12
C ALA A 45 2.95 3.49 0.32
N PRO A 46 2.40 2.80 1.32
CA PRO A 46 2.35 3.30 2.69
C PRO A 46 3.76 3.45 3.27
N LEU A 47 3.89 4.37 4.23
CA LEU A 47 5.11 4.67 5.00
C LEU A 47 6.32 5.15 4.17
N SER A 48 6.22 5.23 2.85
CA SER A 48 7.33 5.53 1.95
C SER A 48 7.83 6.98 2.00
N GLY A 49 7.08 7.87 2.67
CA GLY A 49 7.49 9.24 3.02
C GLY A 49 7.84 9.43 4.50
N MET A 50 7.68 8.40 5.35
CA MET A 50 8.01 8.50 6.79
C MET A 50 9.50 8.38 7.07
N ALA A 51 10.25 7.71 6.20
CA ALA A 51 11.71 7.60 6.31
C ALA A 51 12.45 8.96 6.24
N GLN A 52 11.76 10.05 5.86
CA GLN A 52 12.36 11.38 5.71
C GLN A 52 12.07 12.35 6.87
N ARG A 53 11.27 11.96 7.88
CA ARG A 53 10.96 12.84 9.03
C ARG A 53 11.32 12.15 10.35
N GLU A 54 12.56 12.36 10.81
CA GLU A 54 13.14 11.81 12.04
C GLU A 54 12.62 12.40 13.38
N ALA A 55 11.48 13.12 13.42
CA ALA A 55 11.12 13.86 14.63
C ALA A 55 9.63 13.72 15.01
N ALA A 56 9.31 12.71 15.84
CA ALA A 56 8.33 12.86 16.94
C ALA A 56 8.35 11.63 17.90
N PRO A 57 8.34 11.83 19.24
CA PRO A 57 8.42 10.76 20.27
C PRO A 57 7.27 9.75 20.26
N VAL A 58 6.17 10.03 19.57
CA VAL A 58 4.98 9.16 19.50
C VAL A 58 5.22 7.93 18.59
N TRP A 59 6.25 7.98 17.73
CA TRP A 59 6.48 6.95 16.71
C TRP A 59 7.28 5.75 17.18
N ASP A 60 8.08 5.85 18.24
CA ASP A 60 8.85 4.71 18.77
C ASP A 60 7.93 3.55 19.21
N ARG A 61 6.73 3.88 19.71
CA ARG A 61 5.74 2.89 20.18
C ARG A 61 4.87 2.32 19.06
N ILE A 62 4.70 3.06 17.96
CA ILE A 62 3.98 2.62 16.76
C ILE A 62 4.91 1.77 15.88
N GLY A 63 6.19 2.14 15.85
CA GLY A 63 7.25 1.44 15.13
C GLY A 63 7.36 -0.02 15.54
N SER A 64 7.37 -0.35 16.83
CA SER A 64 7.45 -1.74 17.28
C SER A 64 6.27 -2.60 16.82
N VAL A 65 5.04 -2.09 16.92
CA VAL A 65 3.83 -2.86 16.55
C VAL A 65 3.71 -3.04 15.03
N ILE A 66 4.01 -1.98 14.26
CA ILE A 66 4.04 -2.05 12.79
C ILE A 66 5.23 -2.89 12.33
N PHE A 67 6.38 -2.87 13.00
CA PHE A 67 7.56 -3.64 12.60
C PHE A 67 7.40 -5.13 12.92
N GLU A 68 6.84 -5.48 14.09
CA GLU A 68 6.52 -6.87 14.46
C GLU A 68 5.48 -7.50 13.53
N HIS A 69 4.54 -6.71 13.01
CA HIS A 69 3.49 -7.20 12.09
C HIS A 69 3.75 -6.88 10.62
N GLY A 70 4.69 -6.00 10.28
CA GLY A 70 4.78 -5.35 8.96
C GLY A 70 5.82 -5.91 8.00
N GLU A 71 6.91 -6.53 8.48
CA GLU A 71 7.87 -7.22 7.58
C GLU A 71 7.18 -8.33 6.77
N ARG A 72 6.10 -8.89 7.31
CA ARG A 72 5.30 -9.93 6.63
C ARG A 72 4.29 -9.38 5.63
N PHE A 73 3.86 -8.11 5.75
CA PHE A 73 2.74 -7.61 4.95
C PHE A 73 3.17 -6.89 3.68
N TYR A 74 4.30 -6.18 3.64
CA TYR A 74 4.73 -5.51 2.41
C TYR A 74 6.20 -5.14 2.45
N ASN A 75 6.97 -5.56 1.45
CA ASN A 75 8.30 -4.99 1.19
C ASN A 75 8.11 -3.56 0.62
N PHE A 76 7.74 -2.60 1.48
CA PHE A 76 7.22 -1.27 1.12
C PHE A 76 8.18 -0.46 0.25
N LYS A 77 9.50 -0.62 0.46
CA LYS A 77 10.54 0.01 -0.37
C LYS A 77 10.47 -0.49 -1.82
N GLY A 78 10.29 -1.80 -2.01
CA GLY A 78 10.11 -2.41 -3.33
C GLY A 78 8.81 -1.94 -4.02
N LEU A 79 7.72 -1.81 -3.26
CA LEU A 79 6.44 -1.37 -3.80
C LEU A 79 6.47 0.10 -4.29
N LYS A 80 7.09 1.02 -3.53
CA LYS A 80 7.27 2.40 -3.98
C LYS A 80 8.13 2.44 -5.25
N ALA A 81 9.27 1.76 -5.24
CA ALA A 81 10.18 1.72 -6.37
C ALA A 81 9.51 1.15 -7.63
N PHE A 82 8.71 0.09 -7.49
CA PHE A 82 7.90 -0.47 -8.58
C PHE A 82 6.93 0.58 -9.15
N LYS A 83 6.17 1.27 -8.31
CA LYS A 83 5.20 2.28 -8.75
C LYS A 83 5.84 3.50 -9.41
N THR A 84 7.04 3.90 -8.95
CA THR A 84 7.80 5.01 -9.54
C THR A 84 8.14 4.78 -11.02
N LYS A 85 8.26 3.52 -11.48
CA LYS A 85 8.51 3.20 -12.90
C LYS A 85 7.47 3.78 -13.85
N PHE A 86 6.25 4.03 -13.36
CA PHE A 86 5.13 4.54 -14.15
C PHE A 86 4.96 6.07 -14.04
N HIS A 87 5.89 6.76 -13.38
CA HIS A 87 5.87 8.22 -13.17
C HIS A 87 4.52 8.75 -12.62
N PRO A 88 3.97 8.18 -11.54
CA PRO A 88 2.69 8.62 -11.00
C PRO A 88 2.78 9.99 -10.33
N HIS A 89 1.64 10.68 -10.26
CA HIS A 89 1.45 11.77 -9.32
C HIS A 89 1.20 11.20 -7.92
N TRP A 90 2.04 11.57 -6.96
CA TRP A 90 1.91 11.12 -5.58
C TRP A 90 0.98 12.03 -4.79
N GLU A 91 -0.08 11.45 -4.25
CA GLU A 91 -1.01 12.15 -3.36
C GLU A 91 -0.93 11.60 -1.93
N PRO A 92 -0.87 12.47 -0.91
CA PRO A 92 -0.90 12.01 0.47
C PRO A 92 -2.28 11.43 0.84
N ARG A 93 -2.27 10.50 1.78
CA ARG A 93 -3.45 9.95 2.45
C ARG A 93 -3.23 10.02 3.96
N TYR A 94 -4.28 10.35 4.69
CA TYR A 94 -4.21 10.65 6.13
C TYR A 94 -5.19 9.77 6.89
N LEU A 95 -4.83 9.44 8.14
CA LEU A 95 -5.75 8.84 9.10
C LEU A 95 -6.39 9.97 9.91
N ALA A 96 -7.70 10.14 9.79
CA ALA A 96 -8.46 11.05 10.64
C ALA A 96 -8.83 10.32 11.94
N VAL A 97 -8.46 10.91 13.09
CA VAL A 97 -8.82 10.39 14.41
C VAL A 97 -9.57 11.48 15.19
N ALA A 98 -10.61 11.08 15.92
CA ALA A 98 -11.39 12.00 16.73
C ALA A 98 -10.67 12.29 18.07
N SER A 99 -10.96 11.47 19.09
CA SER A 99 -10.50 11.70 20.47
C SER A 99 -9.51 10.64 20.97
N VAL A 100 -9.36 9.54 20.24
CA VAL A 100 -8.42 8.47 20.58
C VAL A 100 -7.01 8.80 20.12
N SER A 101 -6.01 8.32 20.83
CA SER A 101 -4.61 8.45 20.41
C SER A 101 -4.43 7.89 18.99
N PRO A 102 -3.74 8.59 18.07
CA PRO A 102 -3.43 8.09 16.73
C PRO A 102 -2.75 6.71 16.75
N ALA A 103 -1.98 6.41 17.80
CA ALA A 103 -1.36 5.12 17.98
C ALA A 103 -2.38 3.99 18.16
N ILE A 104 -3.42 4.21 18.98
CA ILE A 104 -4.48 3.23 19.23
C ILE A 104 -5.27 2.98 17.95
N ALA A 105 -5.67 4.03 17.26
CA ALA A 105 -6.37 3.91 15.98
C ALA A 105 -5.55 3.13 14.92
N MET A 106 -4.21 3.27 14.93
CA MET A 106 -3.33 2.51 14.05
C MET A 106 -3.28 1.02 14.40
N VAL A 107 -3.25 0.68 15.70
CA VAL A 107 -3.32 -0.70 16.17
C VAL A 107 -4.65 -1.33 15.75
N ASP A 108 -5.77 -0.65 15.96
CA ASP A 108 -7.11 -1.12 15.58
C ASP A 108 -7.20 -1.39 14.07
N ALA A 109 -6.71 -0.45 13.25
CA ALA A 109 -6.67 -0.61 11.79
C ALA A 109 -5.80 -1.80 11.37
N THR A 110 -4.65 -1.99 12.04
CA THR A 110 -3.73 -3.12 11.76
C THR A 110 -4.38 -4.46 12.07
N LEU A 111 -5.07 -4.56 13.21
CA LEU A 111 -5.79 -5.78 13.60
C LEU A 111 -6.93 -6.10 12.64
N LEU A 112 -7.68 -5.10 12.17
CA LEU A 112 -8.75 -5.29 11.17
C LEU A 112 -8.20 -5.79 9.82
N ILE A 113 -7.10 -5.19 9.35
CA ILE A 113 -6.45 -5.59 8.08
C ILE A 113 -5.80 -6.98 8.19
N GLY A 114 -5.20 -7.30 9.33
CA GLY A 114 -4.54 -8.58 9.60
C GLY A 114 -5.48 -9.79 9.76
N GLY A 115 -6.81 -9.60 9.66
CA GLY A 115 -7.81 -10.67 9.81
C GLY A 115 -8.31 -10.87 11.25
N GLY A 116 -8.11 -9.88 12.14
CA GLY A 116 -8.51 -9.91 13.54
C GLY A 116 -7.70 -10.92 14.39
N LEU A 117 -8.08 -11.09 15.67
CA LEU A 117 -7.44 -12.07 16.59
C LEU A 117 -7.43 -13.51 16.03
N ARG A 118 -8.41 -13.86 15.19
CA ARG A 118 -8.48 -15.17 14.53
C ARG A 118 -7.39 -15.38 13.47
N GLY A 119 -6.99 -14.32 12.76
CA GLY A 119 -5.85 -14.36 11.82
C GLY A 119 -4.49 -14.44 12.54
N VAL A 120 -4.44 -13.98 13.79
CA VAL A 120 -3.23 -14.00 14.65
C VAL A 120 -3.05 -15.34 15.36
N VAL A 121 -4.13 -15.98 15.82
CA VAL A 121 -4.09 -17.26 16.56
C VAL A 121 -4.20 -18.49 15.64
N GLY A 122 -4.70 -18.32 14.41
CA GLY A 122 -4.98 -19.40 13.47
C GLY A 122 -3.87 -19.75 12.48
N LYS A 123 -2.60 -19.44 12.78
CA LYS A 123 -1.45 -19.82 11.94
C LYS A 123 -0.40 -20.58 12.73
#